data_AF-A0A023GM11-F1
#
_entry.id   AF-A0A023GM11-F1
#
_cell.length_a   1.000
_cell.length_b   1.000
_cell.length_c   1.000
_cell.angle_alpha   90.00
_cell.angle_beta   90.00
_cell.angle_gamma   90.00
#
_symmetry.space_group_name_H-M   'P 1'
#
loop_
_entity.id
_entity.type
_entity.pdbx_description
1 polymer ?
#
loop_
_entity_poly.entity_id
_entity_poly.type
_entity_poly.pdbx_seq_one_letter_code
_entity_poly.pdbx_strand_id
1 'polypeptide(L)'
;TGSMLLNSIEAFFESSGKVDGVFTTIDFGTRDVVKGSFDILRRHQHRGPLVNTEFYTGWFDHWTEEHSSVSTNEVVEHLDKMLSMNASVVLYMFHGGTSFGYKAGANNESRGYVPVTTSYDYDAPMTEAGDPTEKFIAIRNVISKPIAVPLMALGKIRLERLYNLTDIRSIYAHAATSSELPLSFEQINQSQALVLYDTWVSFFPMNPAALNVSGIRDRGYVYLDDVYQGLISRMDKVFQIMIPVTKGQRLTLLVESQGRINYDALNDPKGIISNVTLSAETLTHWNMTRIDERNHFGNPLRPVSPKRNTPSRRSSSAPGLAVYEARFQLRQSPALDTFIRLDHWKKGAVILNGFNLGRYWTPMGPQKTLYVPAVLFKPNNVLNVIELEQAPCWEGSTKCFVEFVDKPYIN
;
A
#
# COMPACT_ATOMS: atom_id res chain seq x y z
N THR A 1 1.64 -15.76 -5.23
CA THR A 1 1.39 -15.78 -3.77
C THR A 1 0.68 -17.07 -3.46
N GLY A 2 1.43 -18.10 -3.06
CA GLY A 2 0.80 -19.31 -2.54
C GLY A 2 0.28 -19.00 -1.15
N SER A 3 -1.00 -19.23 -0.88
CA SER A 3 -1.52 -19.21 0.48
C SER A 3 -0.80 -20.30 1.27
N MET A 4 -0.14 -19.94 2.37
CA MET A 4 0.46 -20.94 3.26
C MET A 4 -0.62 -21.48 4.18
N LEU A 5 -1.00 -22.75 3.97
CA LEU A 5 -1.85 -23.46 4.92
C LEU A 5 -0.99 -23.83 6.13
N LEU A 6 -1.52 -23.57 7.33
CA LEU A 6 -0.89 -23.88 8.61
C LEU A 6 -1.64 -25.01 9.30
N ASN A 7 -0.91 -25.87 10.01
CA ASN A 7 -1.48 -26.84 10.94
C ASN A 7 -0.68 -26.81 12.25
N SER A 8 -1.36 -26.61 13.39
CA SER A 8 -0.74 -26.71 14.71
C SER A 8 -0.72 -28.17 15.17
N ILE A 9 0.33 -28.56 15.87
CA ILE A 9 0.38 -29.80 16.63
C ILE A 9 0.80 -29.47 18.06
N GLU A 10 0.18 -30.12 19.03
CA GLU A 10 0.63 -30.05 20.43
C GLU A 10 2.03 -30.68 20.55
N ALA A 11 2.89 -30.05 21.36
CA ALA A 11 4.26 -30.53 21.56
C ALA A 11 4.35 -31.99 22.07
N PHE A 12 3.31 -32.49 22.75
CA PHE A 12 3.26 -33.87 23.26
C PHE A 12 2.77 -34.92 22.26
N PHE A 13 2.10 -34.53 21.17
CA PHE A 13 1.48 -35.46 20.22
C PHE A 13 2.29 -35.58 18.92
N GLU A 14 3.37 -36.37 18.98
CA GLU A 14 4.44 -36.46 17.96
C GLU A 14 4.06 -37.05 16.57
N SER A 15 2.79 -37.28 16.18
CA SER A 15 2.54 -37.76 14.79
C SER A 15 1.12 -37.64 14.22
N SER A 16 0.07 -37.48 15.02
CA SER A 16 -1.32 -37.67 14.53
C SER A 16 -1.95 -36.46 13.84
N GLY A 17 -1.31 -35.29 13.84
CA GLY A 17 -1.86 -34.06 13.25
C GLY A 17 -1.21 -33.61 11.93
N LYS A 18 -0.01 -34.10 11.59
CA LYS A 18 0.73 -33.60 10.42
C LYS A 18 0.03 -33.96 9.11
N VAL A 19 -0.10 -32.98 8.22
CA VAL A 19 -0.60 -33.15 6.85
C VAL A 19 0.48 -32.74 5.86
N ASP A 20 0.80 -33.61 4.90
CA ASP A 20 1.79 -33.32 3.87
C ASP A 20 1.35 -32.13 2.99
N GLY A 21 2.27 -31.22 2.70
CA GLY A 21 2.00 -30.00 1.94
C GLY A 21 1.44 -28.83 2.76
N VAL A 22 1.15 -29.03 4.05
CA VAL A 22 0.73 -28.00 5.00
C VAL A 22 1.90 -27.68 5.94
N PHE A 23 2.13 -26.39 6.23
CA PHE A 23 3.23 -26.00 7.10
C PHE A 23 2.87 -26.30 8.56
N THR A 24 3.59 -27.24 9.17
CA THR A 24 3.41 -27.61 10.57
C THR A 24 3.96 -26.51 11.49
N THR A 25 3.16 -26.10 12.46
CA THR A 25 3.51 -25.24 13.60
C THR A 25 3.32 -26.04 14.89
N ILE A 26 3.66 -25.46 16.03
CA ILE A 26 3.51 -26.11 17.33
C ILE A 26 2.76 -25.19 18.29
N ASP A 27 2.11 -25.74 19.30
CA ASP A 27 1.63 -24.98 20.45
C ASP A 27 2.22 -25.53 21.76
N PHE A 28 2.44 -24.64 22.73
CA PHE A 28 2.97 -24.95 24.07
C PHE A 28 2.90 -23.72 24.99
N GLY A 29 2.83 -23.97 26.30
CA GLY A 29 2.71 -22.93 27.34
C GLY A 29 3.98 -22.73 28.17
N THR A 30 3.86 -22.10 29.34
CA THR A 30 4.99 -21.83 30.25
C THR A 30 5.50 -23.06 31.02
N ARG A 31 4.74 -24.16 31.00
CA ARG A 31 5.16 -25.44 31.61
C ARG A 31 6.18 -26.20 30.77
N ASP A 32 6.34 -25.81 29.51
CA ASP A 32 7.18 -26.50 28.53
C ASP A 32 8.54 -25.83 28.34
N VAL A 33 9.55 -26.62 28.01
CA VAL A 33 10.88 -26.08 27.70
C VAL A 33 10.91 -25.56 26.26
N VAL A 34 10.90 -24.24 26.06
CA VAL A 34 10.86 -23.56 24.73
C VAL A 34 11.72 -24.23 23.65
N LYS A 35 13.01 -24.48 23.95
CA LYS A 35 13.93 -25.10 22.98
C LYS A 35 13.53 -26.54 22.68
N GLY A 36 13.13 -27.30 23.70
CA GLY A 36 12.65 -28.68 23.54
C GLY A 36 11.42 -28.77 22.65
N SER A 37 10.45 -27.88 22.85
CA SER A 37 9.25 -27.79 22.01
C SER A 37 9.61 -27.49 20.55
N PHE A 38 10.50 -26.54 20.29
CA PHE A 38 10.95 -26.28 18.91
C PHE A 38 11.84 -27.38 18.32
N ASP A 39 12.59 -28.12 19.14
CA ASP A 39 13.34 -29.30 18.69
C ASP A 39 12.36 -30.40 18.21
N ILE A 40 11.20 -30.55 18.85
CA ILE A 40 10.10 -31.43 18.39
C ILE A 40 9.55 -30.93 17.05
N LEU A 41 9.23 -29.63 16.93
CA LEU A 41 8.79 -29.04 15.65
C LEU A 41 9.78 -29.35 14.52
N ARG A 42 11.09 -29.29 14.78
CA ARG A 42 12.13 -29.56 13.76
C ARG A 42 12.21 -31.01 13.30
N ARG A 43 11.69 -31.97 14.08
CA ARG A 43 11.55 -33.36 13.62
C ARG A 43 10.46 -33.51 12.56
N HIS A 44 9.42 -32.69 12.63
CA HIS A 44 8.28 -32.72 11.69
C HIS A 44 8.39 -31.70 10.56
N GLN A 45 9.07 -30.58 10.82
CA GLN A 45 9.27 -29.47 9.91
C GLN A 45 10.74 -29.01 9.91
N HIS A 46 11.55 -29.70 9.09
CA HIS A 46 13.01 -29.55 9.06
C HIS A 46 13.49 -28.15 8.64
N ARG A 47 12.67 -27.37 7.91
CA ARG A 47 13.00 -26.05 7.39
C ARG A 47 11.83 -25.08 7.54
N GLY A 48 12.12 -23.78 7.50
CA GLY A 48 11.11 -22.72 7.62
C GLY A 48 11.06 -22.11 9.03
N PRO A 49 10.14 -21.15 9.26
CA PRO A 49 10.08 -20.43 10.53
C PRO A 49 9.81 -21.37 11.72
N LEU A 50 10.27 -20.98 12.91
CA LEU A 50 9.74 -21.51 14.16
C LEU A 50 8.46 -20.75 14.45
N VAL A 51 7.37 -21.46 14.73
CA VAL A 51 6.07 -20.82 14.98
C VAL A 51 5.41 -21.51 16.16
N ASN A 52 5.18 -20.76 17.25
CA ASN A 52 4.25 -21.16 18.31
C ASN A 52 2.88 -20.54 18.01
N THR A 53 1.91 -21.34 17.60
CA THR A 53 0.57 -20.89 17.20
C THR A 53 -0.38 -20.66 18.35
N GLU A 54 -0.10 -21.21 19.54
CA GLU A 54 -0.85 -20.94 20.77
C GLU A 54 0.11 -20.94 21.97
N PHE A 55 0.66 -19.77 22.28
CA PHE A 55 1.42 -19.58 23.52
C PHE A 55 0.48 -19.16 24.64
N TYR A 56 0.21 -20.10 25.54
CA TYR A 56 -0.76 -19.95 26.64
C TYR A 56 -0.29 -18.91 27.67
N THR A 57 -0.89 -17.72 27.69
CA THR A 57 -0.56 -16.62 28.63
C THR A 57 -1.25 -16.72 29.99
N GLY A 58 -2.16 -17.68 30.11
CA GLY A 58 -3.07 -17.92 31.21
C GLY A 58 -3.85 -19.22 30.95
N TRP A 59 -5.03 -19.39 31.55
CA TRP A 59 -5.88 -20.55 31.30
C TRP A 59 -7.36 -20.24 31.59
N PHE A 60 -8.29 -21.01 31.04
CA PHE A 60 -9.72 -20.87 31.30
C PHE A 60 -10.14 -21.60 32.58
N ASP A 61 -11.29 -21.23 33.14
CA ASP A 61 -11.78 -21.78 34.40
C ASP A 61 -12.98 -22.72 34.22
N HIS A 62 -13.08 -23.70 35.12
CA HIS A 62 -14.32 -24.43 35.33
C HIS A 62 -15.11 -23.88 36.52
N TRP A 63 -16.43 -24.06 36.49
CA TRP A 63 -17.25 -23.84 37.68
C TRP A 63 -16.76 -24.72 38.83
N THR A 64 -16.78 -24.19 40.05
CA THR A 64 -16.35 -24.84 41.31
C THR A 64 -14.84 -25.03 41.50
N GLU A 65 -14.02 -24.51 40.58
CA GLU A 65 -12.55 -24.46 40.72
C GLU A 65 -12.08 -23.05 41.13
N GLU A 66 -10.83 -22.96 41.58
CA GLU A 66 -10.17 -21.68 41.75
C GLU A 66 -9.82 -21.07 40.39
N HIS A 67 -9.76 -19.73 40.33
CA HIS A 67 -9.38 -19.00 39.13
C HIS A 67 -7.95 -19.37 38.71
N SER A 68 -7.81 -19.80 37.46
CA SER A 68 -6.54 -20.16 36.87
C SER A 68 -5.67 -18.92 36.67
N SER A 69 -4.39 -19.04 37.01
CA SER A 69 -3.43 -17.97 36.76
C SER A 69 -2.08 -18.51 36.33
N VAL A 70 -1.38 -17.73 35.52
CA VAL A 70 -0.02 -18.02 35.05
C VAL A 70 0.85 -16.81 35.36
N SER A 71 2.03 -17.08 35.93
CA SER A 71 2.98 -16.05 36.35
C SER A 71 3.39 -15.14 35.20
N THR A 72 3.24 -13.83 35.38
CA THR A 72 3.72 -12.80 34.44
C THR A 72 5.20 -13.01 34.09
N ASN A 73 6.04 -13.37 35.07
CA ASN A 73 7.47 -13.59 34.87
C ASN A 73 7.74 -14.77 33.94
N GLU A 74 7.03 -15.88 34.13
CA GLU A 74 7.19 -17.04 33.25
C GLU A 74 6.76 -16.72 31.82
N VAL A 75 5.65 -15.99 31.66
CA VAL A 75 5.15 -15.59 30.34
C VAL A 75 6.18 -14.73 29.60
N VAL A 76 6.75 -13.72 30.27
CA VAL A 76 7.72 -12.82 29.62
C VAL A 76 9.06 -13.49 29.35
N GLU A 77 9.54 -14.38 30.22
CA GLU A 77 10.77 -15.15 29.99
C GLU A 77 10.65 -16.09 28.79
N HIS A 78 9.52 -16.80 28.68
CA HIS A 78 9.26 -17.68 27.54
C HIS A 78 9.10 -16.89 26.24
N LEU A 79 8.36 -15.77 26.29
CA LEU A 79 8.20 -14.87 25.15
C LEU A 79 9.55 -14.33 24.66
N ASP A 80 10.38 -13.82 25.56
CA ASP A 80 11.72 -13.30 25.23
C ASP A 80 12.61 -14.39 24.62
N LYS A 81 12.54 -15.61 25.16
CA LYS A 81 13.28 -16.76 24.63
C LYS A 81 12.80 -17.16 23.23
N MET A 82 11.50 -17.19 22.97
CA MET A 82 10.96 -17.45 21.63
C MET A 82 11.37 -16.37 20.63
N LEU A 83 11.26 -15.10 21.00
CA LEU A 83 11.63 -13.97 20.13
C LEU A 83 13.14 -13.93 19.84
N SER A 84 13.99 -14.23 20.84
CA SER A 84 15.45 -14.31 20.64
C SER A 84 15.87 -15.46 19.72
N MET A 85 15.05 -16.51 19.60
CA MET A 85 15.21 -17.58 18.60
C MET A 85 14.66 -17.21 17.22
N ASN A 86 14.21 -15.97 17.02
CA ASN A 86 13.53 -15.49 15.81
C ASN A 86 12.28 -16.33 15.47
N ALA A 87 11.59 -16.84 16.49
CA ALA A 87 10.33 -17.55 16.33
C ALA A 87 9.15 -16.57 16.19
N SER A 88 8.18 -16.92 15.36
CA SER A 88 6.86 -16.29 15.38
C SER A 88 6.02 -16.88 16.50
N VAL A 89 5.21 -16.05 17.16
CA VAL A 89 4.41 -16.46 18.32
C VAL A 89 3.05 -15.78 18.30
N VAL A 90 2.01 -16.53 18.68
CA VAL A 90 0.64 -16.03 18.89
C VAL A 90 0.32 -16.17 20.37
N LEU A 91 -0.05 -15.06 21.02
CA LEU A 91 -0.42 -15.05 22.44
C LEU A 91 -1.87 -15.53 22.59
N TYR A 92 -2.05 -16.72 23.15
CA TYR A 92 -3.37 -17.30 23.42
C TYR A 92 -3.65 -17.27 24.94
N MET A 93 -4.60 -16.52 25.47
CA MET A 93 -5.32 -15.42 24.85
C MET A 93 -4.65 -14.08 25.18
N PHE A 94 -4.48 -13.20 24.20
CA PHE A 94 -4.10 -11.81 24.49
C PHE A 94 -5.22 -11.03 25.21
N HIS A 95 -6.47 -11.28 24.81
CA HIS A 95 -7.71 -10.85 25.44
C HIS A 95 -8.73 -11.97 25.21
N GLY A 96 -9.26 -12.57 26.27
CA GLY A 96 -10.22 -13.67 26.12
C GLY A 96 -11.68 -13.20 26.07
N GLY A 97 -12.08 -12.25 26.93
CA GLY A 97 -13.41 -11.65 26.92
C GLY A 97 -14.47 -12.49 27.62
N THR A 98 -15.65 -12.65 27.02
CA THR A 98 -16.82 -13.30 27.65
C THR A 98 -17.46 -14.31 26.70
N SER A 99 -17.76 -15.51 27.21
CA SER A 99 -18.58 -16.50 26.52
C SER A 99 -20.08 -16.21 26.69
N PHE A 100 -20.58 -15.14 26.07
CA PHE A 100 -21.95 -14.66 26.26
C PHE A 100 -23.05 -15.70 25.95
N GLY A 101 -24.11 -15.66 26.75
CA GLY A 101 -25.28 -16.53 26.58
C GLY A 101 -24.94 -17.99 26.92
N TYR A 102 -25.24 -18.91 26.01
CA TYR A 102 -24.99 -20.35 26.17
C TYR A 102 -23.81 -20.82 25.32
N LYS A 103 -22.77 -19.98 25.17
CA LYS A 103 -21.60 -20.25 24.32
C LYS A 103 -20.42 -20.87 25.06
N ALA A 104 -20.43 -20.83 26.39
CA ALA A 104 -19.39 -21.49 27.19
C ALA A 104 -19.43 -23.01 26.95
N GLY A 105 -18.25 -23.60 26.83
CA GLY A 105 -18.07 -25.04 26.63
C GLY A 105 -18.04 -25.83 27.94
N ALA A 106 -17.57 -27.07 27.83
CA ALA A 106 -17.31 -27.94 28.97
C ALA A 106 -16.25 -28.97 28.58
N ASN A 107 -15.48 -29.42 29.56
CA ASN A 107 -14.53 -30.51 29.38
C ASN A 107 -15.08 -31.79 30.00
N ASN A 108 -14.54 -32.94 29.58
CA ASN A 108 -14.80 -34.22 30.22
C ASN A 108 -13.48 -34.74 30.80
N GLU A 109 -13.34 -34.60 32.10
CA GLU A 109 -12.13 -34.96 32.84
C GLU A 109 -12.30 -36.29 33.58
N SER A 110 -11.27 -36.74 34.30
CA SER A 110 -11.32 -37.97 35.11
C SER A 110 -12.45 -37.97 36.15
N ARG A 111 -12.86 -36.79 36.61
CA ARG A 111 -13.98 -36.56 37.54
C ARG A 111 -15.35 -36.39 36.87
N GLY A 112 -15.41 -36.48 35.53
CA GLY A 112 -16.61 -36.35 34.72
C GLY A 112 -16.74 -34.99 34.02
N TYR A 113 -17.98 -34.62 33.69
CA TYR A 113 -18.33 -33.39 32.98
C TYR A 113 -18.08 -32.15 33.85
N VAL A 114 -17.26 -31.22 33.35
CA VAL A 114 -16.88 -29.98 34.04
C VAL A 114 -17.16 -28.76 33.14
N PRO A 115 -18.20 -27.96 33.44
CA PRO A 115 -18.55 -26.82 32.61
C PRO A 115 -17.58 -25.65 32.81
N VAL A 116 -17.20 -24.98 31.72
CA VAL A 116 -16.37 -23.77 31.72
C VAL A 116 -17.22 -22.58 32.19
N THR A 117 -16.60 -21.62 32.88
CA THR A 117 -17.29 -20.42 33.36
C THR A 117 -17.70 -19.49 32.20
N THR A 118 -18.61 -18.55 32.47
CA THR A 118 -19.04 -17.54 31.47
C THR A 118 -17.92 -16.56 31.15
N SER A 119 -17.16 -16.17 32.18
CA SER A 119 -15.98 -15.31 32.01
C SER A 119 -14.94 -16.09 31.22
N TYR A 120 -14.37 -15.44 30.21
CA TYR A 120 -13.19 -15.94 29.51
C TYR A 120 -12.04 -14.96 29.73
N ASP A 121 -11.92 -14.40 30.94
CA ASP A 121 -10.83 -13.50 31.33
C ASP A 121 -9.45 -14.13 31.07
N TYR A 122 -9.34 -15.43 31.36
CA TYR A 122 -8.19 -16.28 31.06
C TYR A 122 -6.92 -15.93 31.86
N ASP A 123 -6.94 -14.96 32.78
CA ASP A 123 -5.72 -14.31 33.29
C ASP A 123 -4.88 -13.77 32.12
N ALA A 124 -5.56 -13.26 31.09
CA ALA A 124 -4.94 -12.73 29.88
C ALA A 124 -4.22 -11.39 30.16
N PRO A 125 -3.32 -10.96 29.26
CA PRO A 125 -2.73 -9.63 29.32
C PRO A 125 -3.76 -8.50 29.44
N MET A 126 -4.92 -8.64 28.81
CA MET A 126 -6.06 -7.75 29.01
C MET A 126 -7.17 -8.48 29.75
N THR A 127 -7.77 -7.83 30.75
CA THR A 127 -8.90 -8.37 31.51
C THR A 127 -10.11 -8.64 30.60
N GLU A 128 -11.10 -9.38 31.08
CA GLU A 128 -12.38 -9.60 30.39
C GLU A 128 -12.99 -8.29 29.84
N ALA A 129 -12.94 -7.21 30.62
CA ALA A 129 -13.46 -5.89 30.26
C ALA A 129 -12.56 -5.09 29.29
N GLY A 130 -11.37 -5.59 28.96
CA GLY A 130 -10.40 -4.94 28.08
C GLY A 130 -9.45 -3.98 28.80
N ASP A 131 -9.30 -4.09 30.12
CA ASP A 131 -8.34 -3.27 30.86
C ASP A 131 -6.92 -3.86 30.73
N PRO A 132 -5.88 -3.03 30.51
CA PRO A 132 -4.51 -3.52 30.49
C PRO A 132 -4.03 -3.90 31.90
N THR A 133 -3.46 -5.10 32.03
CA THR A 133 -2.89 -5.59 33.31
C THR A 133 -1.38 -5.30 33.43
N GLU A 134 -0.80 -5.63 34.59
CA GLU A 134 0.67 -5.66 34.74
C GLU A 134 1.34 -6.63 33.75
N LYS A 135 0.68 -7.75 33.44
CA LYS A 135 1.13 -8.73 32.45
C LYS A 135 1.19 -8.12 31.04
N PHE A 136 0.21 -7.30 30.66
CA PHE A 136 0.25 -6.54 29.40
C PHE A 136 1.46 -5.60 29.34
N ILE A 137 1.71 -4.84 30.40
CA ILE A 137 2.85 -3.91 30.45
C ILE A 137 4.17 -4.68 30.32
N ALA A 138 4.30 -5.82 31.01
CA ALA A 138 5.50 -6.65 30.98
C ALA A 138 5.75 -7.26 29.59
N ILE A 139 4.71 -7.82 28.95
CA ILE A 139 4.76 -8.33 27.58
C ILE A 139 5.13 -7.23 26.59
N ARG A 140 4.50 -6.05 26.70
CA ARG A 140 4.83 -4.88 25.88
C ARG A 140 6.30 -4.53 26.00
N ASN A 141 6.86 -4.55 27.20
CA ASN A 141 8.28 -4.25 27.43
C ASN A 141 9.19 -5.25 26.71
N VAL A 142 8.87 -6.55 26.73
CA VAL A 142 9.61 -7.59 25.98
C VAL A 142 9.53 -7.35 24.47
N ILE A 143 8.33 -7.12 23.92
CA ILE A 143 8.14 -6.90 22.48
C ILE A 143 8.79 -5.59 22.03
N SER A 144 8.78 -4.57 22.89
CA SER A 144 9.37 -3.26 22.61
C SER A 144 10.90 -3.23 22.70
N LYS A 145 11.55 -4.33 23.13
CA LYS A 145 13.00 -4.47 22.96
C LYS A 145 13.28 -4.26 21.48
N PRO A 146 14.09 -3.27 21.09
CA PRO A 146 14.21 -2.87 19.71
C PRO A 146 14.80 -4.02 18.88
N ILE A 147 13.94 -4.71 18.12
CA ILE A 147 14.40 -5.40 16.92
C ILE A 147 14.70 -4.27 15.94
N ALA A 148 15.92 -3.74 16.00
CA ALA A 148 16.42 -2.85 14.98
C ALA A 148 16.48 -3.64 13.68
N VAL A 149 15.43 -3.57 12.87
CA VAL A 149 15.50 -4.04 11.49
C VAL A 149 16.49 -3.10 10.81
N PRO A 150 17.66 -3.59 10.37
CA PRO A 150 18.65 -2.73 9.76
C PRO A 150 18.06 -2.15 8.47
N LEU A 151 18.10 -0.82 8.35
CA LEU A 151 17.65 -0.07 7.20
C LEU A 151 18.87 0.38 6.39
N MET A 152 18.71 0.55 5.08
CA MET A 152 19.75 1.10 4.22
C MET A 152 19.41 2.51 3.73
N ALA A 153 20.45 3.32 3.49
CA ALA A 153 20.37 4.56 2.74
C ALA A 153 21.21 4.40 1.47
N LEU A 154 20.58 4.50 0.28
CA LEU A 154 21.31 4.51 -0.99
C LEU A 154 21.71 5.92 -1.43
N GLY A 155 21.21 6.95 -0.74
CA GLY A 155 21.43 8.34 -1.10
C GLY A 155 20.66 8.74 -2.35
N LYS A 156 21.18 9.75 -3.06
CA LYS A 156 20.49 10.40 -4.18
C LYS A 156 20.65 9.61 -5.47
N ILE A 157 19.53 9.32 -6.13
CA ILE A 157 19.47 8.71 -7.46
C ILE A 157 18.86 9.72 -8.42
N ARG A 158 19.63 10.11 -9.44
CA ARG A 158 19.17 11.05 -10.49
C ARG A 158 18.24 10.34 -11.45
N LEU A 159 17.21 11.05 -11.90
CA LEU A 159 16.26 10.56 -12.90
C LEU A 159 16.36 11.35 -14.19
N GLU A 160 16.00 10.70 -15.29
CA GLU A 160 15.87 11.30 -16.61
C GLU A 160 14.42 11.26 -17.07
N ARG A 161 13.97 12.29 -17.81
CA ARG A 161 12.62 12.28 -18.37
C ARG A 161 12.51 11.16 -19.40
N LEU A 162 11.57 10.25 -19.18
CA LEU A 162 11.29 9.13 -20.05
C LEU A 162 10.15 9.43 -21.00
N TYR A 163 9.04 9.95 -20.47
CA TYR A 163 7.82 10.25 -21.23
C TYR A 163 7.19 11.57 -20.82
N ASN A 164 6.59 12.27 -21.77
CA ASN A 164 5.63 13.35 -21.54
C ASN A 164 4.19 12.87 -21.84
N LEU A 165 3.22 13.77 -21.71
CA LEU A 165 1.82 13.49 -22.00
C LEU A 165 1.58 12.96 -23.44
N THR A 166 2.24 13.53 -24.45
CA THR A 166 2.12 13.11 -25.85
C THR A 166 2.63 11.68 -26.06
N ASP A 167 3.73 11.32 -25.40
CA ASP A 167 4.26 9.95 -25.42
C ASP A 167 3.28 8.97 -24.76
N ILE A 168 2.77 9.31 -23.56
CA ILE A 168 1.78 8.49 -22.83
C ILE A 168 0.54 8.26 -23.69
N ARG A 169 0.00 9.32 -24.31
CA ARG A 169 -1.12 9.21 -25.24
C ARG A 169 -0.85 8.23 -26.37
N SER A 170 0.35 8.29 -26.96
CA SER A 170 0.73 7.40 -28.05
C SER A 170 0.86 5.93 -27.60
N ILE A 171 1.42 5.70 -26.41
CA ILE A 171 1.60 4.35 -25.82
C ILE A 171 0.25 3.68 -25.56
N TYR A 172 -0.69 4.42 -24.97
CA TYR A 172 -1.98 3.89 -24.56
C TYR A 172 -3.10 4.10 -25.60
N ALA A 173 -2.80 4.59 -26.81
CA ALA A 173 -3.82 4.89 -27.83
C ALA A 173 -4.78 3.72 -28.11
N HIS A 174 -4.31 2.48 -28.02
CA HIS A 174 -5.09 1.26 -28.21
C HIS A 174 -6.11 0.99 -27.08
N ALA A 175 -5.97 1.65 -25.93
CA ALA A 175 -6.81 1.47 -24.75
C ALA A 175 -7.94 2.52 -24.67
N ALA A 176 -8.17 3.27 -25.76
CA ALA A 176 -9.16 4.32 -25.83
C ALA A 176 -10.57 3.79 -26.09
N THR A 177 -11.56 4.39 -25.41
CA THR A 177 -12.99 4.15 -25.62
C THR A 177 -13.63 5.47 -26.03
N SER A 178 -14.54 5.46 -27.00
CA SER A 178 -15.23 6.68 -27.44
C SER A 178 -16.69 6.69 -26.98
N SER A 179 -17.21 7.87 -26.64
CA SER A 179 -18.59 8.07 -26.19
C SER A 179 -19.02 9.51 -26.45
N GLU A 180 -20.33 9.74 -26.58
CA GLU A 180 -20.86 11.10 -26.77
C GLU A 180 -20.63 11.99 -25.55
N LEU A 181 -20.76 11.42 -24.35
CA LEU A 181 -20.53 12.09 -23.07
C LEU A 181 -19.41 11.37 -22.30
N PRO A 182 -18.73 12.04 -21.34
CA PRO A 182 -17.73 11.40 -20.51
C PRO A 182 -18.30 10.19 -19.76
N LEU A 183 -17.54 9.11 -19.72
CA LEU A 183 -17.87 7.91 -18.96
C LEU A 183 -17.03 7.86 -17.68
N SER A 184 -17.58 7.27 -16.62
CA SER A 184 -16.83 6.99 -15.40
C SER A 184 -15.71 5.98 -15.66
N PHE A 185 -14.76 5.92 -14.73
CA PHE A 185 -13.68 4.92 -14.71
C PHE A 185 -14.24 3.50 -14.84
N GLU A 186 -15.28 3.18 -14.06
CA GLU A 186 -15.92 1.86 -14.03
C GLU A 186 -16.58 1.53 -15.37
N GLN A 187 -17.23 2.49 -16.03
CA GLN A 187 -17.89 2.29 -17.31
C GLN A 187 -16.92 1.95 -18.45
N ILE A 188 -15.64 2.34 -18.34
CA ILE A 188 -14.60 1.98 -19.31
C ILE A 188 -13.70 0.83 -18.81
N ASN A 189 -14.08 0.12 -17.74
CA ASN A 189 -13.30 -0.96 -17.13
C ASN A 189 -11.90 -0.50 -16.64
N GLN A 190 -11.79 0.71 -16.11
CA GLN A 190 -10.61 1.18 -15.36
C GLN A 190 -10.98 1.31 -13.89
N SER A 191 -10.24 0.66 -12.99
CA SER A 191 -10.58 0.72 -11.56
C SER A 191 -9.79 1.79 -10.79
N GLN A 192 -8.66 2.28 -11.31
CA GLN A 192 -7.72 3.07 -10.50
C GLN A 192 -6.82 4.00 -11.33
N ALA A 193 -5.97 4.74 -10.61
CA ALA A 193 -4.90 5.59 -11.13
C ALA A 193 -5.37 6.73 -12.02
N LEU A 194 -5.31 6.57 -13.34
CA LEU A 194 -5.39 7.68 -14.31
C LEU A 194 -6.21 7.30 -15.56
N VAL A 195 -6.95 8.28 -16.09
CA VAL A 195 -7.60 8.23 -17.40
C VAL A 195 -7.43 9.58 -18.10
N LEU A 196 -7.11 9.55 -19.39
CA LEU A 196 -7.14 10.74 -20.25
C LEU A 196 -8.51 10.88 -20.89
N TYR A 197 -9.18 12.00 -20.67
CA TYR A 197 -10.42 12.37 -21.33
C TYR A 197 -10.11 13.45 -22.37
N ASP A 198 -10.17 13.10 -23.65
CA ASP A 198 -9.98 14.03 -24.75
C ASP A 198 -11.30 14.39 -25.41
N THR A 199 -11.43 15.65 -25.82
CA THR A 199 -12.45 16.12 -26.76
C THR A 199 -11.85 17.24 -27.61
N TRP A 200 -12.52 17.62 -28.69
CA TRP A 200 -12.12 18.69 -29.59
C TRP A 200 -13.18 19.78 -29.60
N VAL A 201 -12.75 21.03 -29.41
CA VAL A 201 -13.67 22.17 -29.39
C VAL A 201 -14.14 22.46 -30.82
N SER A 202 -15.38 22.09 -31.15
CA SER A 202 -15.93 22.17 -32.52
C SER A 202 -16.55 23.53 -32.88
N PHE A 203 -16.74 24.41 -31.90
CA PHE A 203 -17.35 25.74 -32.02
C PHE A 203 -16.33 26.86 -31.72
N PHE A 204 -16.72 28.12 -31.89
CA PHE A 204 -15.90 29.28 -31.52
C PHE A 204 -16.21 29.72 -30.09
N PRO A 205 -15.40 29.36 -29.08
CA PRO A 205 -15.66 29.72 -27.69
C PRO A 205 -15.29 31.19 -27.42
N MET A 206 -15.84 31.76 -26.34
CA MET A 206 -15.25 32.95 -25.71
C MET A 206 -13.81 32.66 -25.28
N ASN A 207 -12.90 33.62 -25.35
CA ASN A 207 -11.50 33.42 -24.98
C ASN A 207 -11.03 34.54 -24.01
N PRO A 208 -10.69 34.22 -22.74
CA PRO A 208 -10.68 32.88 -22.15
C PRO A 208 -12.09 32.30 -21.93
N ALA A 209 -12.21 30.97 -22.06
CA ALA A 209 -13.45 30.23 -21.87
C ALA A 209 -13.54 29.66 -20.46
N ALA A 210 -14.76 29.62 -19.91
CA ALA A 210 -15.04 28.97 -18.63
C ALA A 210 -15.24 27.46 -18.82
N LEU A 211 -14.23 26.64 -18.47
CA LEU A 211 -14.37 25.18 -18.44
C LEU A 211 -14.92 24.73 -17.09
N ASN A 212 -16.07 24.05 -17.06
CA ASN A 212 -16.71 23.53 -15.86
C ASN A 212 -16.79 21.99 -15.91
N VAL A 213 -16.28 21.34 -14.85
CA VAL A 213 -16.18 19.89 -14.68
C VAL A 213 -16.72 19.51 -13.29
N SER A 214 -17.98 19.86 -13.01
CA SER A 214 -18.63 19.66 -11.69
C SER A 214 -18.62 18.21 -11.20
N GLY A 215 -18.65 17.23 -12.10
CA GLY A 215 -18.60 15.79 -11.81
C GLY A 215 -17.20 15.19 -11.74
N ILE A 216 -16.13 15.98 -11.60
CA ILE A 216 -14.76 15.45 -11.47
C ILE A 216 -14.58 14.64 -10.19
N ARG A 217 -14.01 13.44 -10.33
CA ARG A 217 -13.70 12.49 -9.24
C ARG A 217 -12.35 11.82 -9.50
N ASP A 218 -11.23 12.30 -8.95
CA ASP A 218 -11.12 13.28 -7.86
C ASP A 218 -10.33 14.53 -8.25
N ARG A 219 -9.31 14.42 -9.10
CA ARG A 219 -8.46 15.55 -9.50
C ARG A 219 -8.23 15.54 -11.00
N GLY A 220 -8.46 16.67 -11.66
CA GLY A 220 -8.33 16.84 -13.09
C GLY A 220 -7.20 17.81 -13.44
N TYR A 221 -6.28 17.38 -14.28
CA TYR A 221 -5.21 18.21 -14.85
C TYR A 221 -5.60 18.59 -16.27
N VAL A 222 -5.70 19.89 -16.54
CA VAL A 222 -6.27 20.43 -17.78
C VAL A 222 -5.15 20.76 -18.76
N TYR A 223 -5.29 20.30 -20.01
CA TYR A 223 -4.35 20.58 -21.09
C TYR A 223 -5.07 21.04 -22.35
N LEU A 224 -4.43 21.94 -23.10
CA LEU A 224 -4.79 22.30 -24.47
C LEU A 224 -3.65 21.89 -25.40
N ASP A 225 -3.91 20.99 -26.34
CA ASP A 225 -2.90 20.43 -27.25
C ASP A 225 -1.62 19.95 -26.50
N ASP A 226 -1.83 19.23 -25.39
CA ASP A 226 -0.82 18.75 -24.44
C ASP A 226 -0.04 19.84 -23.65
N VAL A 227 -0.45 21.11 -23.73
CA VAL A 227 0.07 22.20 -22.89
C VAL A 227 -0.77 22.38 -21.64
N TYR A 228 -0.16 22.24 -20.47
CA TYR A 228 -0.83 22.36 -19.17
C TYR A 228 -1.44 23.76 -18.93
N GLN A 229 -2.70 23.80 -18.51
CA GLN A 229 -3.46 25.03 -18.23
C GLN A 229 -3.76 25.22 -16.75
N GLY A 230 -3.82 24.14 -15.97
CA GLY A 230 -4.14 24.20 -14.55
C GLY A 230 -4.78 22.92 -14.02
N LEU A 231 -5.31 23.01 -12.80
CA LEU A 231 -5.90 21.88 -12.08
C LEU A 231 -7.31 22.21 -11.59
N ILE A 232 -8.14 21.17 -11.52
CA ILE A 232 -9.48 21.14 -10.95
C ILE A 232 -9.47 20.03 -9.90
N SER A 233 -10.11 20.24 -8.74
CA SER A 233 -9.93 19.38 -7.58
C SER A 233 -11.21 19.26 -6.77
N ARG A 234 -11.68 18.03 -6.61
CA ARG A 234 -12.80 17.67 -5.72
C ARG A 234 -12.48 18.00 -4.27
N MET A 235 -11.24 17.79 -3.84
CA MET A 235 -10.78 18.09 -2.47
C MET A 235 -10.88 19.58 -2.17
N ASP A 236 -10.48 20.43 -3.13
CA ASP A 236 -10.44 21.88 -2.97
C ASP A 236 -11.79 22.54 -3.33
N LYS A 237 -12.79 21.75 -3.75
CA LYS A 237 -14.09 22.20 -4.28
C LYS A 237 -13.96 23.19 -5.45
N VAL A 238 -12.88 23.07 -6.23
CA VAL A 238 -12.64 23.86 -7.43
C VAL A 238 -13.05 22.98 -8.61
N PHE A 239 -14.14 23.36 -9.27
CA PHE A 239 -14.74 22.61 -10.39
C PHE A 239 -14.67 23.35 -11.72
N GLN A 240 -14.07 24.54 -11.75
CA GLN A 240 -14.06 25.42 -12.90
C GLN A 240 -12.69 26.11 -13.05
N ILE A 241 -12.27 26.34 -14.29
CA ILE A 241 -11.05 27.08 -14.64
C ILE A 241 -11.26 27.88 -15.94
N MET A 242 -10.61 29.04 -16.05
CA MET A 242 -10.58 29.83 -17.28
C MET A 242 -9.42 29.36 -18.17
N ILE A 243 -9.70 29.01 -19.42
CA ILE A 243 -8.70 28.49 -20.37
C ILE A 243 -8.68 29.26 -21.69
N PRO A 244 -7.51 29.53 -22.29
CA PRO A 244 -7.38 30.28 -23.54
C PRO A 244 -7.54 29.38 -24.77
N VAL A 245 -8.73 28.77 -24.92
CA VAL A 245 -9.01 27.77 -25.96
C VAL A 245 -9.61 28.39 -27.23
N THR A 246 -9.31 27.80 -28.38
CA THR A 246 -9.83 28.17 -29.69
C THR A 246 -10.46 26.98 -30.42
N LYS A 247 -11.27 27.26 -31.45
CA LYS A 247 -11.91 26.23 -32.28
C LYS A 247 -10.86 25.29 -32.88
N GLY A 248 -11.10 23.99 -32.77
CA GLY A 248 -10.27 22.91 -33.32
C GLY A 248 -9.20 22.38 -32.36
N GLN A 249 -8.93 23.08 -31.25
CA GLN A 249 -7.94 22.60 -30.28
C GLN A 249 -8.46 21.40 -29.50
N ARG A 250 -7.53 20.51 -29.14
CA ARG A 250 -7.82 19.38 -28.26
C ARG A 250 -7.82 19.85 -26.80
N LEU A 251 -8.94 19.64 -26.13
CA LEU A 251 -9.01 19.74 -24.68
C LEU A 251 -8.78 18.35 -24.08
N THR A 252 -7.83 18.24 -23.16
CA THR A 252 -7.56 17.01 -22.42
C THR A 252 -7.73 17.25 -20.92
N LEU A 253 -8.48 16.37 -20.26
CA LEU A 253 -8.53 16.25 -18.81
C LEU A 253 -7.83 14.94 -18.43
N LEU A 254 -6.63 15.01 -17.87
CA LEU A 254 -6.03 13.85 -17.20
C LEU A 254 -6.66 13.77 -15.81
N VAL A 255 -7.44 12.73 -15.56
CA VAL A 255 -8.16 12.56 -14.30
C VAL A 255 -7.47 11.51 -13.43
N GLU A 256 -7.16 11.88 -12.19
CA GLU A 256 -6.65 11.01 -11.15
C GLU A 256 -7.77 10.58 -10.21
N SER A 257 -7.90 9.27 -10.01
CA SER A 257 -8.65 8.69 -8.89
C SER A 257 -7.77 8.67 -7.65
N GLN A 258 -8.13 9.38 -6.58
CA GLN A 258 -7.36 9.46 -5.33
C GLN A 258 -7.75 8.40 -4.28
N GLY A 259 -8.65 7.48 -4.65
CA GLY A 259 -9.17 6.42 -3.76
C GLY A 259 -10.67 6.57 -3.55
N ARG A 260 -11.41 5.45 -3.53
CA ARG A 260 -12.86 5.46 -3.27
C ARG A 260 -13.14 5.69 -1.80
N ILE A 261 -14.25 6.36 -1.52
CA ILE A 261 -14.79 6.48 -0.16
C ILE A 261 -15.04 5.06 0.40
N ASN A 262 -14.54 4.81 1.61
CA ASN A 262 -14.59 3.51 2.27
C ASN A 262 -15.50 3.48 3.51
N TYR A 263 -16.24 4.56 3.78
CA TYR A 263 -17.18 4.66 4.89
C TYR A 263 -18.43 5.48 4.48
N ASP A 264 -19.61 5.03 4.87
CA ASP A 264 -20.96 5.55 4.55
C ASP A 264 -21.33 5.65 3.06
N ALA A 265 -20.63 6.48 2.28
CA ALA A 265 -20.96 6.78 0.89
C ALA A 265 -20.14 5.93 -0.10
N LEU A 266 -20.29 4.60 0.00
CA LEU A 266 -19.48 3.63 -0.75
C LEU A 266 -19.63 3.71 -2.28
N ASN A 267 -20.76 4.24 -2.77
CA ASN A 267 -20.99 4.44 -4.21
C ASN A 267 -20.25 5.69 -4.73
N ASP A 268 -18.95 5.54 -4.92
CA ASP A 268 -18.05 6.61 -5.33
C ASP A 268 -17.37 6.32 -6.68
N PRO A 269 -18.13 6.34 -7.80
CA PRO A 269 -17.56 6.17 -9.14
C PRO A 269 -16.51 7.25 -9.42
N LYS A 270 -15.49 6.90 -10.20
CA LYS A 270 -14.35 7.78 -10.47
C LYS A 270 -14.37 8.30 -11.90
N GLY A 271 -13.54 9.30 -12.20
CA GLY A 271 -13.50 9.93 -13.52
C GLY A 271 -14.34 11.20 -13.58
N ILE A 272 -15.07 11.36 -14.68
CA ILE A 272 -16.01 12.47 -14.87
C ILE A 272 -17.41 11.87 -14.90
N ILE A 273 -18.22 12.19 -13.90
CA ILE A 273 -19.54 11.58 -13.68
C ILE A 273 -20.71 12.52 -14.04
N SER A 274 -20.43 13.60 -14.74
CA SER A 274 -21.42 14.57 -15.23
C SER A 274 -20.98 15.16 -16.56
N ASN A 275 -21.87 15.91 -17.21
CA ASN A 275 -21.50 16.69 -18.39
C ASN A 275 -20.41 17.72 -18.07
N VAL A 276 -19.55 17.96 -19.04
CA VAL A 276 -18.52 19.00 -19.02
C VAL A 276 -18.98 20.12 -19.94
N THR A 277 -18.89 21.37 -19.48
CA THR A 277 -19.28 22.53 -20.28
C THR A 277 -18.14 23.51 -20.46
N LEU A 278 -18.14 24.18 -21.60
CA LEU A 278 -17.22 25.25 -21.96
C LEU A 278 -18.04 26.48 -22.33
N SER A 279 -18.02 27.50 -21.49
CA SER A 279 -18.88 28.69 -21.61
C SER A 279 -20.37 28.34 -21.76
N ALA A 280 -20.84 27.40 -20.92
CA ALA A 280 -22.20 26.83 -20.89
C ALA A 280 -22.58 25.89 -22.05
N GLU A 281 -21.76 25.77 -23.10
CA GLU A 281 -21.97 24.75 -24.12
C GLU A 281 -21.45 23.39 -23.66
N THR A 282 -22.25 22.34 -23.80
CA THR A 282 -21.83 20.98 -23.41
C THR A 282 -20.83 20.43 -24.42
N LEU A 283 -19.68 19.96 -23.94
CA LEU A 283 -18.68 19.29 -24.76
C LEU A 283 -19.06 17.83 -24.99
N THR A 284 -18.97 17.38 -26.24
CA THR A 284 -19.33 16.02 -26.67
C THR A 284 -18.16 15.31 -27.36
N HIS A 285 -18.41 14.10 -27.89
CA HIS A 285 -17.45 13.29 -28.65
C HIS A 285 -16.13 13.05 -27.90
N TRP A 286 -16.26 12.41 -26.73
CA TRP A 286 -15.14 12.12 -25.84
C TRP A 286 -14.39 10.86 -26.25
N ASN A 287 -13.06 10.93 -26.15
CA ASN A 287 -12.18 9.78 -26.22
C ASN A 287 -11.49 9.58 -24.86
N MET A 288 -11.73 8.44 -24.22
CA MET A 288 -11.26 8.12 -22.86
C MET A 288 -10.19 7.04 -22.93
N THR A 289 -8.94 7.43 -22.72
CA THR A 289 -7.78 6.53 -22.79
C THR A 289 -7.35 6.10 -21.39
N ARG A 290 -7.42 4.79 -21.16
CA ARG A 290 -7.03 4.17 -19.89
C ARG A 290 -5.51 4.09 -19.78
N ILE A 291 -4.95 4.49 -18.65
CA ILE A 291 -3.52 4.37 -18.37
C ILE A 291 -3.32 3.23 -17.37
N ASP A 292 -2.81 2.10 -17.85
CA ASP A 292 -2.42 0.97 -17.01
C ASP A 292 -0.92 0.97 -16.76
N GLU A 293 -0.53 1.51 -15.60
CA GLU A 293 0.84 1.63 -15.13
C GLU A 293 1.58 0.30 -14.98
N ARG A 294 0.87 -0.83 -14.84
CA ARG A 294 1.46 -2.15 -14.55
C ARG A 294 2.23 -2.75 -15.72
N ASN A 295 1.87 -2.40 -16.95
CA ASN A 295 2.41 -3.06 -18.15
C ASN A 295 3.62 -2.34 -18.76
N HIS A 296 3.80 -1.04 -18.48
CA HIS A 296 4.81 -0.22 -19.17
C HIS A 296 5.90 0.37 -18.27
N PHE A 297 5.66 0.49 -16.95
CA PHE A 297 6.63 1.06 -16.01
C PHE A 297 7.34 -0.03 -15.23
N GLY A 298 8.64 0.14 -15.00
CA GLY A 298 9.48 -0.80 -14.26
C GLY A 298 9.85 -2.09 -15.01
N ASN A 299 9.45 -2.25 -16.29
CA ASN A 299 9.87 -3.37 -17.13
C ASN A 299 11.28 -3.12 -17.70
N PRO A 300 12.31 -3.89 -17.28
CA PRO A 300 13.67 -3.69 -17.75
C PRO A 300 13.86 -4.07 -19.23
N LEU A 301 12.98 -4.92 -19.77
CA LEU A 301 13.01 -5.44 -21.14
C LEU A 301 12.18 -4.59 -22.11
N ARG A 302 11.57 -3.49 -21.64
CA ARG A 302 10.85 -2.58 -22.54
C ARG A 302 11.80 -2.11 -23.64
N PRO A 303 11.38 -2.14 -24.93
CA PRO A 303 12.14 -1.49 -25.98
C PRO A 303 12.34 -0.04 -25.57
N VAL A 304 13.59 0.37 -25.37
CA VAL A 304 13.92 1.79 -25.24
C VAL A 304 13.51 2.38 -26.58
N SER A 305 12.38 3.11 -26.62
CA SER A 305 11.95 3.76 -27.85
C SER A 305 13.16 4.51 -28.41
N PRO A 306 13.56 4.27 -29.67
CA PRO A 306 14.68 4.98 -30.26
C PRO A 306 14.37 6.45 -30.07
N LYS A 307 15.32 7.21 -29.50
CA LYS A 307 15.21 8.64 -29.23
C LYS A 307 14.56 9.32 -30.44
N ARG A 308 13.24 9.51 -30.41
CA ARG A 308 12.53 10.27 -31.44
C ARG A 308 13.10 11.67 -31.28
N ASN A 309 13.82 12.13 -32.31
CA ASN A 309 14.52 13.40 -32.37
C ASN A 309 13.97 14.37 -31.34
N THR A 310 14.74 14.56 -30.26
CA THR A 310 14.39 15.44 -29.14
C THR A 310 13.82 16.74 -29.71
N PRO A 311 12.52 17.04 -29.53
CA PRO A 311 12.03 18.36 -29.83
C PRO A 311 12.68 19.28 -28.80
N SER A 312 13.75 19.96 -29.22
CA SER A 312 14.40 21.06 -28.52
C SER A 312 14.83 20.80 -27.07
N ARG A 313 16.15 20.76 -26.85
CA ARG A 313 16.84 21.02 -25.56
C ARG A 313 16.55 22.45 -25.05
N ARG A 314 15.27 22.84 -24.92
CA ARG A 314 14.84 24.15 -24.39
C ARG A 314 13.60 24.08 -23.50
N SER A 315 13.15 22.90 -23.07
CA SER A 315 12.01 22.87 -22.15
C SER A 315 12.48 23.23 -20.74
N SER A 316 12.12 24.42 -20.27
CA SER A 316 11.90 24.68 -18.83
C SER A 316 11.10 23.54 -18.18
N SER A 317 11.07 23.44 -16.86
CA SER A 317 10.21 22.46 -16.17
C SER A 317 8.74 22.79 -16.45
N ALA A 318 8.24 22.33 -17.58
CA ALA A 318 6.86 22.47 -17.99
C ALA A 318 5.99 21.73 -16.97
N PRO A 319 4.99 22.39 -16.38
CA PRO A 319 4.02 21.74 -15.53
C PRO A 319 3.26 20.63 -16.26
N GLY A 320 2.72 19.69 -15.49
CA GLY A 320 1.89 18.59 -15.96
C GLY A 320 2.58 17.21 -15.93
N LEU A 321 1.91 16.25 -16.55
CA LEU A 321 2.28 14.84 -16.56
C LEU A 321 3.63 14.62 -17.25
N ALA A 322 4.56 14.03 -16.51
CA ALA A 322 5.75 13.42 -17.08
C ALA A 322 6.20 12.21 -16.25
N VAL A 323 6.78 11.22 -16.93
CA VAL A 323 7.37 10.04 -16.30
C VAL A 323 8.88 10.18 -16.36
N TYR A 324 9.52 9.94 -15.23
CA TYR A 324 10.96 9.97 -15.06
C TYR A 324 11.46 8.56 -14.73
N GLU A 325 12.67 8.23 -15.17
CA GLU A 325 13.30 6.92 -14.96
C GLU A 325 14.71 7.05 -14.40
N ALA A 326 15.06 6.14 -13.50
CA ALA A 326 16.44 5.85 -13.15
C ALA A 326 16.70 4.35 -13.24
N ARG A 327 17.89 4.00 -13.72
CA ARG A 327 18.42 2.63 -13.69
C ARG A 327 19.67 2.61 -12.83
N PHE A 328 19.72 1.73 -11.85
CA PHE A 328 20.85 1.67 -10.91
C PHE A 328 21.11 0.25 -10.42
N GLN A 329 22.37 -0.02 -10.10
CA GLN A 329 22.78 -1.28 -9.49
C GLN A 329 22.67 -1.20 -7.97
N LEU A 330 22.15 -2.25 -7.34
CA LEU A 330 22.19 -2.38 -5.88
C LEU A 330 23.54 -2.96 -5.47
N ARG A 331 24.37 -2.16 -4.80
CA ARG A 331 25.68 -2.60 -4.28
C ARG A 331 25.57 -3.28 -2.91
N GLN A 332 24.53 -2.97 -2.14
CA GLN A 332 24.26 -3.53 -0.83
C GLN A 332 23.71 -4.97 -0.95
N SER A 333 24.32 -5.93 -0.27
CA SER A 333 23.87 -7.33 -0.25
C SER A 333 24.03 -7.94 1.17
N PRO A 334 22.97 -8.47 1.78
CA PRO A 334 21.60 -8.52 1.29
C PRO A 334 20.97 -7.12 1.19
N ALA A 335 19.95 -6.98 0.34
CA ALA A 335 19.13 -5.78 0.32
C ALA A 335 18.47 -5.59 1.69
N LEU A 336 18.35 -4.33 2.13
CA LEU A 336 17.67 -3.95 3.36
C LEU A 336 16.49 -3.04 3.02
N ASP A 337 15.57 -2.92 3.98
CA ASP A 337 14.46 -2.00 3.87
C ASP A 337 14.97 -0.55 3.83
N THR A 338 14.24 0.33 3.17
CA THR A 338 14.61 1.74 3.04
C THR A 338 13.37 2.59 2.81
N PHE A 339 13.54 3.90 2.72
CA PHE A 339 12.48 4.85 2.42
C PHE A 339 12.90 5.77 1.28
N ILE A 340 12.01 5.99 0.32
CA ILE A 340 12.26 6.95 -0.77
C ILE A 340 11.66 8.31 -0.42
N ARG A 341 12.49 9.35 -0.49
CA ARG A 341 12.15 10.76 -0.30
C ARG A 341 12.14 11.48 -1.65
N LEU A 342 11.10 12.28 -1.88
CA LEU A 342 10.88 13.01 -3.14
C LEU A 342 10.87 14.53 -2.90
N ASP A 343 11.97 15.03 -2.36
CA ASP A 343 12.15 16.47 -2.14
C ASP A 343 12.05 17.23 -3.47
N HIS A 344 11.36 18.38 -3.47
CA HIS A 344 11.13 19.25 -4.64
C HIS A 344 10.15 18.73 -5.70
N TRP A 345 9.80 17.44 -5.69
CA TRP A 345 8.68 16.92 -6.47
C TRP A 345 7.35 17.41 -5.89
N LYS A 346 6.27 17.36 -6.69
CA LYS A 346 4.96 17.87 -6.27
C LYS A 346 4.00 16.75 -5.93
N LYS A 347 3.49 16.04 -6.94
CA LYS A 347 2.48 15.02 -6.71
C LYS A 347 2.55 13.93 -7.76
N GLY A 348 2.44 12.68 -7.31
CA GLY A 348 2.57 11.58 -8.24
C GLY A 348 2.59 10.20 -7.59
N ALA A 349 3.18 9.25 -8.30
CA ALA A 349 3.38 7.88 -7.84
C ALA A 349 4.79 7.39 -8.16
N VAL A 350 5.26 6.41 -7.38
CA VAL A 350 6.59 5.80 -7.54
C VAL A 350 6.44 4.32 -7.82
N ILE A 351 7.17 3.83 -8.82
CA ILE A 351 7.18 2.42 -9.23
C ILE A 351 8.61 1.91 -9.21
N LEU A 352 8.88 0.86 -8.43
CA LEU A 352 10.19 0.19 -8.39
C LEU A 352 10.05 -1.22 -8.97
N ASN A 353 10.79 -1.53 -10.03
CA ASN A 353 10.80 -2.85 -10.68
C ASN A 353 9.40 -3.39 -11.04
N GLY A 354 8.48 -2.48 -11.39
CA GLY A 354 7.09 -2.77 -11.76
C GLY A 354 6.12 -2.79 -10.56
N PHE A 355 6.62 -2.67 -9.33
CA PHE A 355 5.81 -2.58 -8.13
C PHE A 355 5.48 -1.11 -7.81
N ASN A 356 4.19 -0.76 -7.77
CA ASN A 356 3.74 0.58 -7.38
C ASN A 356 3.87 0.74 -5.85
N LEU A 357 4.83 1.56 -5.42
CA LEU A 357 5.10 1.87 -4.01
C LEU A 357 4.05 2.80 -3.39
N GLY A 358 3.21 3.41 -4.23
CA GLY A 358 2.14 4.31 -3.81
C GLY A 358 2.36 5.76 -4.24
N ARG A 359 1.57 6.64 -3.64
CA ARG A 359 1.48 8.06 -4.00
C ARG A 359 2.37 8.90 -3.11
N TYR A 360 2.97 9.94 -3.68
CA TYR A 360 3.60 11.02 -2.90
C TYR A 360 2.87 12.34 -3.15
N TRP A 361 2.85 13.20 -2.13
CA TRP A 361 2.32 14.56 -2.24
C TRP A 361 3.10 15.52 -1.34
N THR A 362 4.36 15.79 -1.74
CA THR A 362 5.36 16.47 -0.91
C THR A 362 4.93 17.86 -0.41
N PRO A 363 4.29 18.73 -1.22
CA PRO A 363 3.82 20.04 -0.74
C PRO A 363 2.72 19.98 0.31
N MET A 364 1.93 18.90 0.36
CA MET A 364 0.82 18.77 1.30
C MET A 364 1.22 18.03 2.58
N GLY A 365 2.11 17.04 2.48
CA GLY A 365 2.50 16.22 3.63
C GLY A 365 1.29 15.52 4.29
N PRO A 366 1.39 15.13 5.57
CA PRO A 366 2.60 15.14 6.41
C PRO A 366 3.64 14.11 5.96
N GLN A 367 3.22 13.11 5.18
CA GLN A 367 4.09 12.10 4.62
C GLN A 367 5.07 12.66 3.58
N LYS A 368 6.38 12.54 3.82
CA LYS A 368 7.45 12.92 2.88
C LYS A 368 8.22 11.74 2.31
N THR A 369 8.13 10.56 2.95
CA THR A 369 8.79 9.34 2.49
C THR A 369 7.81 8.20 2.25
N LEU A 370 8.09 7.37 1.23
CA LEU A 370 7.41 6.09 0.99
C LEU A 370 8.31 4.95 1.46
N TYR A 371 7.73 3.95 2.12
CA TYR A 371 8.44 2.73 2.49
C TYR A 371 8.78 1.89 1.26
N VAL A 372 9.98 1.31 1.25
CA VAL A 372 10.47 0.46 0.16
C VAL A 372 10.97 -0.86 0.75
N PRO A 373 10.19 -1.95 0.61
CA PRO A 373 10.60 -3.27 1.06
C PRO A 373 11.86 -3.79 0.35
N ALA A 374 12.78 -4.38 1.10
CA ALA A 374 14.03 -4.99 0.63
C ALA A 374 13.80 -6.00 -0.51
N VAL A 375 12.70 -6.77 -0.41
CA VAL A 375 12.35 -7.85 -1.34
C VAL A 375 12.07 -7.39 -2.77
N LEU A 376 11.81 -6.09 -2.96
CA LEU A 376 11.56 -5.52 -4.29
C LEU A 376 12.85 -5.25 -5.06
N PHE A 377 13.99 -5.16 -4.37
CA PHE A 377 15.26 -4.87 -5.02
C PHE A 377 15.80 -6.08 -5.78
N LYS A 378 16.44 -5.77 -6.91
CA LYS A 378 17.17 -6.69 -7.77
C LYS A 378 18.62 -6.19 -7.89
N PRO A 379 19.56 -7.00 -8.42
CA PRO A 379 20.91 -6.51 -8.72
C PRO A 379 20.91 -5.28 -9.65
N ASN A 380 19.99 -5.23 -10.62
CA ASN A 380 19.73 -4.07 -11.47
C ASN A 380 18.28 -3.63 -11.27
N ASN A 381 18.08 -2.37 -10.88
CA ASN A 381 16.78 -1.80 -10.56
C ASN A 381 16.36 -0.76 -11.60
N VAL A 382 15.05 -0.70 -11.86
CA VAL A 382 14.40 0.34 -12.64
C VAL A 382 13.40 1.05 -11.73
N LEU A 383 13.61 2.34 -11.52
CA LEU A 383 12.73 3.20 -10.75
C LEU A 383 12.05 4.19 -11.70
N ASN A 384 10.73 4.25 -11.64
CA ASN A 384 9.95 5.26 -12.33
C ASN A 384 9.23 6.17 -11.35
N VAL A 385 9.22 7.47 -11.65
CA VAL A 385 8.41 8.48 -10.95
C VAL A 385 7.44 9.08 -11.96
N ILE A 386 6.15 8.90 -11.71
CA ILE A 386 5.07 9.55 -12.47
C ILE A 386 4.76 10.84 -11.73
N GLU A 387 5.13 11.99 -12.29
CA GLU A 387 4.83 13.32 -11.74
C GLU A 387 3.66 13.94 -12.51
N LEU A 388 2.69 14.49 -11.78
CA LEU A 388 1.42 14.96 -12.32
C LEU A 388 1.29 16.49 -12.35
N GLU A 389 2.09 17.21 -11.56
CA GLU A 389 1.99 18.66 -11.39
C GLU A 389 3.24 19.39 -11.89
N GLN A 390 4.40 19.16 -11.27
CA GLN A 390 5.64 19.79 -11.72
C GLN A 390 6.87 19.05 -11.20
N ALA A 391 7.71 18.60 -12.14
CA ALA A 391 8.95 17.93 -11.79
C ALA A 391 10.10 18.93 -11.58
N PRO A 392 11.06 18.63 -10.67
CA PRO A 392 12.21 19.48 -10.43
C PRO A 392 13.32 19.31 -11.50
N CYS A 393 12.96 19.06 -12.76
CA CYS A 393 13.84 18.48 -13.78
C CYS A 393 13.96 19.36 -15.04
N TRP A 394 14.38 20.61 -14.90
CA TRP A 394 14.74 21.51 -16.01
C TRP A 394 16.23 21.40 -16.37
N GLU A 395 16.62 21.96 -17.52
CA GLU A 395 18.03 21.98 -17.96
C GLU A 395 18.92 22.66 -16.91
N GLY A 396 19.99 21.98 -16.50
CA GLY A 396 20.90 22.45 -15.44
C GLY A 396 20.40 22.19 -14.00
N SER A 397 19.22 21.61 -13.79
CA SER A 397 18.72 21.30 -12.45
C SER A 397 19.62 20.30 -11.72
N THR A 398 20.02 20.66 -10.50
CA THR A 398 20.66 19.75 -9.52
C THR A 398 19.65 19.02 -8.65
N LYS A 399 18.34 19.29 -8.83
CA LYS A 399 17.24 18.81 -7.99
C LYS A 399 16.43 17.65 -8.61
N CYS A 400 16.81 17.20 -9.82
CA CYS A 400 16.16 16.06 -10.48
C CYS A 400 16.66 14.71 -9.93
N PHE A 401 16.35 14.44 -8.65
CA PHE A 401 16.70 13.20 -7.97
C PHE A 401 15.59 12.77 -7.02
N VAL A 402 15.60 11.51 -6.64
CA VAL A 402 14.98 10.99 -5.42
C VAL A 402 16.07 10.53 -4.46
N GLU A 403 15.78 10.44 -3.18
CA GLU A 403 16.77 10.04 -2.18
C GLU A 403 16.27 8.86 -1.35
N PHE A 404 17.06 7.79 -1.29
CA PHE A 404 16.80 6.65 -0.42
C PHE A 404 17.48 6.89 0.93
N VAL A 405 16.67 6.95 1.99
CA VAL A 405 17.07 7.23 3.36
C VAL A 405 16.73 6.06 4.29
N ASP A 406 17.42 5.97 5.42
CA ASP A 406 17.29 4.91 6.42
C ASP A 406 16.31 5.26 7.55
N LYS A 407 15.56 6.36 7.42
CA LYS A 407 14.55 6.78 8.41
C LYS A 407 13.29 7.29 7.72
N PRO A 408 12.09 6.90 8.19
CA PRO A 408 10.86 7.46 7.68
C PRO A 408 10.70 8.93 8.11
N TYR A 409 10.03 9.71 7.27
CA TYR A 409 9.53 11.03 7.60
C TYR A 409 8.04 11.10 7.23
N ILE A 410 7.19 10.93 8.23
CA ILE A 410 5.73 10.83 8.09
C ILE A 410 4.97 11.95 8.81
N ASN A 411 5.68 12.82 9.53
CA ASN A 411 5.15 13.94 10.30
C ASN A 411 6.03 15.19 10.19
#